data_AF-A0AA47KKD2-F1
#
_entry.id   AF-A0AA47KKD2-F1
#
_cell.length_a   1.000
_cell.length_b   1.000
_cell.length_c   1.000
_cell.angle_alpha   90.00
_cell.angle_beta   90.00
_cell.angle_gamma   90.00
#
_symmetry.space_group_name_H-M   'P 1'
#
loop_
_entity.id
_entity.type
_entity.pdbx_description
1 polymer ?
#
loop_
_entity_poly.entity_id
_entity_poly.type
_entity_poly.pdbx_seq_one_letter_code
_entity_poly.pdbx_strand_id
1 'polypeptide(L)'
;MPYVSKQKWFEYRERIWSVNPSKNGLRTGILKAILGELDEMLCRHRKVFVWRFDLHLPYPTDNNKLITDFNRRLRKRAERHYQSEFGFAWAREQEKAKSQHYHFVLILNGSKVNHYHQLAEWVREIWEYHGSVFIGDAGGLHSGSAYHNLERDDHEAIDAASYHISYLAKPRGKGYRPKQTKDFGSSRLRNSKHSKHRRC
;
A
#
# COMPACT_ATOMS: atom_id res chain seq x y z
N MET A 1 -16.67 13.90 9.45
CA MET A 1 -16.06 13.96 8.10
C MET A 1 -14.65 13.36 8.16
N PRO A 2 -14.16 12.67 7.13
CA PRO A 2 -12.77 12.19 7.13
C PRO A 2 -11.80 13.38 7.14
N TYR A 3 -10.80 13.35 8.04
CA TYR A 3 -9.79 14.40 8.12
C TYR A 3 -8.85 14.33 6.90
N VAL A 4 -8.54 15.49 6.33
CA VAL A 4 -7.79 15.64 5.09
C VAL A 4 -6.63 16.61 5.33
N SER A 5 -5.40 16.22 4.96
CA SER A 5 -4.24 17.11 4.94
C SER A 5 -3.97 17.63 3.53
N LYS A 6 -3.62 18.91 3.39
CA LYS A 6 -3.17 19.53 2.13
C LYS A 6 -1.68 19.89 2.13
N GLN A 7 -0.97 19.60 3.23
CA GLN A 7 0.46 19.86 3.36
C GLN A 7 1.27 18.86 2.52
N LYS A 8 2.44 19.30 2.03
CA LYS A 8 3.40 18.45 1.30
C LYS A 8 4.23 17.55 2.23
N TRP A 9 4.10 17.75 3.54
CA TRP A 9 4.66 16.91 4.58
C TRP A 9 3.56 16.44 5.53
N PHE A 10 3.80 15.31 6.19
CA PHE A 10 2.90 14.77 7.18
C PHE A 10 3.68 14.23 8.37
N GLU A 11 3.41 14.77 9.55
CA GLU A 11 4.02 14.27 10.79
C GLU A 11 3.25 13.06 11.30
N TYR A 12 3.96 11.95 11.51
CA TYR A 12 3.39 10.73 12.05
C TYR A 12 4.46 9.86 12.70
N ARG A 13 4.21 9.42 13.94
CA ARG A 13 5.15 8.64 14.76
C ARG A 13 6.52 9.29 14.89
N GLU A 14 6.53 10.58 15.27
CA GLU A 14 7.76 11.35 15.50
C GLU A 14 8.66 11.48 14.26
N ARG A 15 8.10 11.22 13.06
CA ARG A 15 8.77 11.36 11.76
C ARG A 15 7.97 12.28 10.85
N ILE A 16 8.70 13.02 10.02
CA ILE A 16 8.14 13.86 8.97
C ILE A 16 8.27 13.09 7.67
N TRP A 17 7.15 12.90 6.98
CA TRP A 17 7.08 12.17 5.72
C TRP A 17 6.78 13.12 4.57
N SER A 18 7.54 13.03 3.47
CA SER A 18 7.16 13.66 2.21
C SER A 18 5.90 13.01 1.64
N VAL A 19 4.91 13.82 1.25
CA VAL A 19 3.60 13.36 0.74
C VAL A 19 3.12 14.18 -0.45
N ASN A 20 2.29 13.58 -1.29
CA ASN A 20 1.79 14.14 -2.55
C ASN A 20 0.31 14.55 -2.46
N PRO A 21 -0.04 15.65 -1.77
CA PRO A 21 -1.41 16.11 -1.69
C PRO A 21 -1.92 16.56 -3.05
N SER A 22 -3.11 16.09 -3.42
CA SER A 22 -3.87 16.69 -4.52
C SER A 22 -4.47 18.04 -4.10
N LYS A 23 -5.11 18.78 -5.03
CA LYS A 23 -5.95 19.95 -4.68
C LYS A 23 -6.96 19.65 -3.56
N ASN A 24 -7.45 18.41 -3.51
CA ASN A 24 -8.40 17.94 -2.51
C ASN A 24 -7.74 17.37 -1.26
N GLY A 25 -6.40 17.44 -1.14
CA GLY A 25 -5.60 16.90 -0.04
C GLY A 25 -5.44 15.38 -0.07
N LEU A 26 -5.19 14.80 1.11
CA LEU A 26 -5.00 13.36 1.41
C LEU A 26 -5.82 12.96 2.63
N ARG A 27 -6.56 11.84 2.54
CA ARG A 27 -7.28 11.23 3.66
C ARG A 27 -6.28 10.67 4.68
N THR A 28 -6.20 11.28 5.86
CA THR A 28 -5.15 10.95 6.83
C THR A 28 -5.27 9.54 7.40
N GLY A 29 -6.47 8.96 7.47
CA GLY A 29 -6.65 7.57 7.91
C GLY A 29 -5.95 6.55 6.99
N ILE A 30 -6.00 6.79 5.67
CA ILE A 30 -5.32 5.96 4.67
C ILE A 30 -3.81 6.21 4.74
N LEU A 31 -3.42 7.48 4.85
CA LEU A 31 -2.03 7.87 4.94
C LEU A 31 -1.34 7.24 6.16
N LYS A 32 -1.95 7.32 7.35
CA LYS A 32 -1.45 6.68 8.58
C LYS A 32 -1.36 5.16 8.46
N ALA A 33 -2.29 4.53 7.73
CA ALA A 33 -2.24 3.09 7.49
C ALA A 33 -1.01 2.71 6.65
N ILE A 34 -0.78 3.41 5.54
CA ILE A 34 0.34 3.13 4.63
C ILE A 34 1.69 3.47 5.28
N LEU A 35 1.82 4.67 5.83
CA LEU A 35 3.07 5.11 6.49
C LEU A 35 3.38 4.26 7.71
N GLY A 36 2.35 3.78 8.43
CA GLY A 36 2.55 2.89 9.57
C GLY A 36 3.18 1.55 9.19
N GLU A 37 2.80 0.96 8.04
CA GLU A 37 3.44 -0.27 7.56
C GLU A 37 4.89 0.01 7.06
N LEU A 38 5.10 1.14 6.39
CA LEU A 38 6.43 1.52 5.88
C LEU A 38 7.41 1.74 7.04
N ASP A 39 7.01 2.55 8.02
CA ASP A 39 7.76 2.84 9.23
C ASP A 39 8.13 1.56 9.99
N GLU A 40 7.15 0.68 10.19
CA GLU A 40 7.36 -0.60 10.89
C GLU A 40 8.36 -1.51 10.15
N MET A 41 8.30 -1.56 8.81
CA MET A 41 9.24 -2.36 8.03
C MET A 41 10.65 -1.76 7.98
N LEU A 42 10.77 -0.44 7.89
CA LEU A 42 12.05 0.27 8.02
C LEU A 42 12.68 0.05 9.39
N CYS A 43 11.86 -0.04 10.44
CA CYS A 43 12.31 -0.38 11.79
C CYS A 43 12.85 -1.81 11.93
N ARG A 44 12.22 -2.78 11.27
CA ARG A 44 12.58 -4.20 11.37
C ARG A 44 13.76 -4.60 10.50
N HIS A 45 13.86 -4.02 9.31
CA HIS A 45 14.81 -4.45 8.28
C HIS A 45 15.76 -3.33 7.89
N ARG A 46 17.00 -3.68 7.52
CA ARG A 46 17.97 -2.70 6.99
C ARG A 46 17.58 -2.25 5.59
N LYS A 47 17.06 -3.17 4.78
CA LYS A 47 16.57 -2.94 3.42
C LYS A 47 15.07 -3.19 3.37
N VAL A 48 14.32 -2.35 2.67
CA VAL A 48 12.86 -2.49 2.52
C VAL A 48 12.49 -2.38 1.05
N PHE A 49 11.74 -3.36 0.55
CA PHE A 49 11.18 -3.35 -0.79
C PHE A 49 9.74 -2.85 -0.71
N VAL A 50 9.41 -1.80 -1.47
CA VAL A 50 8.07 -1.22 -1.56
C VAL A 50 7.59 -1.34 -2.99
N TRP A 51 6.43 -1.95 -3.23
CA TRP A 51 5.87 -2.05 -4.58
C TRP A 51 4.40 -1.68 -4.60
N ARG A 52 4.05 -0.72 -5.45
CA ARG A 52 2.68 -0.24 -5.63
C ARG A 52 2.12 -0.70 -6.97
N PHE A 53 0.88 -1.17 -6.97
CA PHE A 53 0.17 -1.65 -8.16
C PHE A 53 -1.34 -1.51 -7.98
N ASP A 54 -2.09 -1.70 -9.07
CA ASP A 54 -3.55 -1.56 -9.06
C ASP A 54 -4.25 -2.86 -9.48
N LEU A 55 -5.33 -3.14 -8.76
CA LEU A 55 -6.18 -4.29 -8.96
C LEU A 55 -7.54 -3.83 -9.46
N HIS A 56 -7.89 -4.19 -10.69
CA HIS A 56 -9.13 -3.76 -11.32
C HIS A 56 -10.18 -4.87 -11.25
N LEU A 57 -11.43 -4.46 -11.04
CA LEU A 57 -12.57 -5.33 -11.13
C LEU A 57 -13.38 -4.99 -12.38
N PRO A 58 -13.82 -6.00 -13.16
CA PRO A 58 -14.68 -5.77 -14.32
C PRO A 58 -16.06 -5.24 -13.90
N TYR A 59 -16.52 -5.61 -12.70
CA TYR A 59 -17.79 -5.17 -12.14
C TYR A 59 -17.62 -4.76 -10.68
N PRO A 60 -18.32 -3.71 -10.21
CA PRO A 60 -18.24 -3.29 -8.82
C PRO A 60 -18.81 -4.36 -7.88
N THR A 61 -18.18 -4.52 -6.72
CA THR A 61 -18.60 -5.39 -5.63
C THR A 61 -19.01 -4.56 -4.41
N ASP A 62 -20.09 -4.99 -3.75
CA ASP A 62 -20.60 -4.29 -2.57
C ASP A 62 -19.74 -4.47 -1.33
N ASN A 63 -18.87 -5.48 -1.31
CA ASN A 63 -18.04 -5.85 -0.17
C ASN A 63 -16.56 -6.04 -0.55
N ASN A 64 -15.74 -6.30 0.48
CA ASN A 64 -14.30 -6.48 0.36
C ASN A 64 -13.86 -7.96 0.45
N LYS A 65 -14.75 -8.93 0.15
CA LYS A 65 -14.39 -10.36 0.23
C LYS A 65 -13.27 -10.71 -0.73
N LEU A 66 -13.31 -10.20 -1.96
CA LEU A 66 -12.28 -10.44 -2.98
C LEU A 66 -10.89 -9.98 -2.51
N ILE A 67 -10.76 -8.72 -2.07
CA ILE A 67 -9.47 -8.20 -1.59
C ILE A 67 -9.00 -8.92 -0.31
N THR A 68 -9.93 -9.40 0.52
CA THR A 68 -9.61 -10.20 1.71
C THR A 68 -9.04 -11.56 1.33
N ASP A 69 -9.64 -12.25 0.35
CA ASP A 69 -9.16 -13.55 -0.12
C ASP A 69 -7.82 -13.44 -0.84
N PHE A 70 -7.68 -12.42 -1.70
CA PHE A 70 -6.41 -12.07 -2.34
C PHE A 70 -5.29 -11.90 -1.32
N ASN A 71 -5.50 -11.06 -0.30
CA ASN A 71 -4.52 -10.81 0.75
C ASN A 71 -4.11 -12.09 1.48
N ARG A 72 -5.09 -12.95 1.79
CA ARG A 72 -4.86 -14.23 2.48
C ARG A 72 -3.98 -15.17 1.64
N ARG A 73 -4.28 -15.32 0.34
CA ARG A 73 -3.53 -16.19 -0.58
C ARG A 73 -2.12 -15.66 -0.83
N LEU A 74 -1.99 -14.37 -1.15
CA LEU A 74 -0.71 -13.74 -1.46
C LEU A 74 0.22 -13.74 -0.24
N ARG A 75 -0.30 -13.37 0.94
CA ARG A 75 0.45 -13.44 2.21
C ARG A 75 1.02 -14.84 2.44
N LYS A 76 0.16 -15.88 2.36
CA LYS A 76 0.58 -17.26 2.63
C LYS A 76 1.71 -17.71 1.70
N ARG A 77 1.65 -17.34 0.42
CA ARG A 77 2.67 -17.67 -0.57
C ARG A 77 3.98 -16.92 -0.31
N ALA A 78 3.89 -15.61 -0.09
CA ALA A 78 5.04 -14.75 0.13
C ALA A 78 5.77 -15.04 1.45
N GLU A 79 5.05 -15.18 2.58
CA GLU A 79 5.66 -15.48 3.89
C GLU A 79 6.35 -16.85 3.86
N ARG A 80 5.77 -17.85 3.19
CA ARG A 80 6.40 -19.16 3.03
C ARG A 80 7.67 -19.10 2.19
N HIS A 81 7.63 -18.38 1.08
CA HIS A 81 8.75 -18.33 0.13
C HIS A 81 9.92 -17.47 0.64
N TYR A 82 9.63 -16.28 1.17
CA TYR A 82 10.66 -15.35 1.63
C TYR A 82 11.03 -15.52 3.11
N GLN A 83 10.25 -16.29 3.88
CA GLN A 83 10.44 -16.52 5.31
C GLN A 83 10.60 -15.21 6.11
N SER A 84 9.78 -14.21 5.76
CA SER A 84 9.81 -12.87 6.35
C SER A 84 8.39 -12.30 6.41
N GLU A 85 8.21 -11.25 7.21
CA GLU A 85 6.91 -10.62 7.39
C GLU A 85 6.39 -9.97 6.11
N PHE A 86 5.06 -9.97 6.00
CA PHE A 86 4.35 -9.46 4.83
C PHE A 86 3.53 -8.23 5.20
N GLY A 87 4.08 -7.06 4.84
CA GLY A 87 3.44 -5.76 4.97
C GLY A 87 2.63 -5.40 3.72
N PHE A 88 1.45 -4.83 3.92
CA PHE A 88 0.65 -4.28 2.83
C PHE A 88 -0.32 -3.20 3.32
N ALA A 89 -0.73 -2.34 2.39
CA ALA A 89 -1.91 -1.50 2.54
C ALA A 89 -2.67 -1.40 1.21
N TRP A 90 -3.99 -1.18 1.28
CA TRP A 90 -4.82 -0.98 0.11
C TRP A 90 -5.90 0.07 0.36
N ALA A 91 -6.31 0.75 -0.70
CA ALA A 91 -7.45 1.65 -0.70
C ALA A 91 -8.40 1.31 -1.85
N ARG A 92 -9.69 1.26 -1.55
CA ARG A 92 -10.78 1.00 -2.51
C ARG A 92 -11.23 2.32 -3.12
N GLU A 93 -11.28 2.35 -4.43
CA GLU A 93 -11.83 3.44 -5.22
C GLU A 93 -12.88 2.90 -6.19
N GLN A 94 -13.82 3.76 -6.55
CA GLN A 94 -14.81 3.53 -7.58
C GLN A 94 -15.00 4.86 -8.32
N GLU A 95 -14.48 4.94 -9.54
CA GLU A 95 -14.68 6.10 -10.40
C GLU A 95 -16.01 5.99 -11.15
N LYS A 96 -17.00 6.78 -10.73
CA LYS A 96 -18.35 6.80 -11.30
C LYS A 96 -18.92 5.36 -11.44
N ALA A 97 -19.91 5.15 -12.30
CA ALA A 97 -20.64 3.88 -12.40
C ALA A 97 -19.89 2.73 -13.12
N LYS A 98 -18.59 2.86 -13.46
CA LYS A 98 -17.97 1.93 -14.44
C LYS A 98 -16.80 1.09 -13.95
N SER A 99 -15.95 1.54 -13.03
CA SER A 99 -14.78 0.75 -12.61
C SER A 99 -14.47 0.89 -11.12
N GLN A 100 -14.50 -0.24 -10.42
CA GLN A 100 -13.96 -0.36 -9.07
C GLN A 100 -12.52 -0.86 -9.16
N HIS A 101 -11.62 -0.22 -8.42
CA HIS A 101 -10.24 -0.62 -8.32
C HIS A 101 -9.75 -0.56 -6.88
N TYR A 102 -8.75 -1.37 -6.58
CA TYR A 102 -7.96 -1.27 -5.36
C TYR A 102 -6.57 -0.77 -5.73
N HIS A 103 -6.19 0.36 -5.15
CA HIS A 103 -4.79 0.75 -5.11
C HIS A 103 -4.10 -0.02 -3.99
N PHE A 104 -2.99 -0.67 -4.31
CA PHE A 104 -2.31 -1.59 -3.41
C PHE A 104 -0.84 -1.22 -3.25
N VAL A 105 -0.29 -1.40 -2.05
CA VAL A 105 1.13 -1.33 -1.79
C VAL A 105 1.57 -2.55 -0.98
N LEU A 106 2.63 -3.21 -1.43
CA LEU A 106 3.37 -4.24 -0.71
C LEU A 106 4.63 -3.64 -0.12
N ILE A 107 4.95 -4.04 1.10
CA ILE A 107 6.15 -3.60 1.82
C ILE A 107 6.78 -4.84 2.45
N LEU A 108 7.96 -5.22 1.98
CA LEU A 108 8.63 -6.48 2.28
C LEU A 108 10.09 -6.25 2.70
N ASN A 109 10.71 -7.29 3.25
CA ASN A 109 12.14 -7.28 3.55
C ASN A 109 12.96 -7.20 2.25
N GLY A 110 13.64 -6.07 2.06
CA GLY A 110 14.44 -5.78 0.86
C GLY A 110 15.67 -6.67 0.69
N SER A 111 16.13 -7.32 1.76
CA SER A 111 17.23 -8.30 1.67
C SER A 111 16.77 -9.65 1.10
N LYS A 112 15.45 -9.89 1.02
CA LYS A 112 14.85 -11.11 0.48
C LYS A 112 14.17 -10.87 -0.87
N VAL A 113 13.70 -9.64 -1.10
CA VAL A 113 13.01 -9.23 -2.32
C VAL A 113 13.65 -7.94 -2.80
N ASN A 114 14.18 -7.93 -4.02
CA ASN A 114 14.74 -6.72 -4.64
C ASN A 114 14.07 -6.40 -5.99
N HIS A 115 13.13 -7.23 -6.43
CA HIS A 115 12.41 -7.08 -7.68
C HIS A 115 10.98 -7.62 -7.59
N TYR A 116 10.06 -7.04 -8.36
CA TYR A 116 8.64 -7.33 -8.30
C TYR A 116 8.17 -8.53 -9.14
N HIS A 117 9.01 -9.10 -10.03
CA HIS A 117 8.55 -10.05 -11.07
C HIS A 117 7.83 -11.26 -10.50
N GLN A 118 8.45 -11.94 -9.53
CA GLN A 118 7.85 -13.12 -8.92
C GLN A 118 6.53 -12.78 -8.19
N LEU A 119 6.48 -11.62 -7.53
CA LEU A 119 5.27 -11.14 -6.87
C LEU A 119 4.18 -10.82 -7.90
N ALA A 120 4.52 -10.19 -9.02
CA ALA A 120 3.58 -9.87 -10.08
C ALA A 120 2.97 -11.11 -10.71
N GLU A 121 3.73 -12.17 -10.91
CA GLU A 121 3.18 -13.47 -11.35
C GLU A 121 2.13 -13.98 -10.36
N TRP A 122 2.43 -13.96 -9.06
CA TRP A 122 1.49 -14.42 -8.04
C TRP A 122 0.28 -13.51 -7.91
N VAL A 123 0.47 -12.19 -7.99
CA VAL A 123 -0.62 -11.22 -7.97
C VAL A 123 -1.55 -11.46 -9.14
N ARG A 124 -0.99 -11.62 -10.35
CA ARG A 124 -1.74 -11.90 -11.58
C ARG A 124 -2.52 -13.21 -11.44
N GLU A 125 -1.84 -14.31 -11.10
CA GLU A 125 -2.45 -15.63 -10.93
C GLU A 125 -3.60 -15.62 -9.91
N ILE A 126 -3.39 -15.01 -8.74
CA ILE A 126 -4.40 -14.98 -7.67
C ILE A 126 -5.56 -14.05 -8.05
N TRP A 127 -5.29 -12.91 -8.68
CA TRP A 127 -6.34 -11.93 -9.01
C TRP A 127 -7.18 -12.37 -10.22
N GLU A 128 -6.55 -12.90 -11.26
CA GLU A 128 -7.23 -13.42 -12.46
C GLU A 128 -8.09 -14.65 -12.13
N TYR A 129 -7.71 -15.45 -11.12
CA TYR A 129 -8.56 -16.54 -10.62
C TYR A 129 -9.95 -16.06 -10.16
N HIS A 130 -10.10 -14.79 -9.78
CA HIS A 130 -11.38 -14.17 -9.43
C HIS A 130 -12.10 -13.53 -10.63
N GLY A 131 -11.72 -13.86 -11.87
CA GLY A 131 -12.29 -13.28 -13.09
C GLY A 131 -12.00 -11.78 -13.23
N SER A 132 -10.91 -11.31 -12.63
CA SER A 132 -10.56 -9.88 -12.50
C SER A 132 -9.25 -9.54 -13.20
N VAL A 133 -8.96 -8.26 -13.43
CA VAL A 133 -7.82 -7.81 -14.24
C VAL A 133 -6.73 -7.22 -13.36
N PHE A 134 -5.50 -7.75 -13.47
CA PHE A 134 -4.32 -7.15 -12.88
C PHE A 134 -3.72 -6.10 -13.84
N ILE A 135 -3.47 -4.88 -13.34
CA ILE A 135 -2.77 -3.84 -14.10
C ILE A 135 -1.45 -3.56 -13.39
N GLY A 136 -0.39 -4.25 -13.86
CA GLY A 136 0.96 -4.16 -13.31
C GLY A 136 1.64 -2.80 -13.54
N ASP A 137 1.17 -2.06 -14.54
CA ASP A 137 1.75 -0.79 -14.99
C ASP A 137 0.86 0.40 -14.70
N ALA A 138 0.27 0.47 -13.51
CA ALA A 138 -0.40 1.70 -13.09
C ALA A 138 0.58 2.84 -12.73
N GLY A 139 1.63 2.98 -13.55
CA GLY A 139 2.34 4.22 -13.80
C GLY A 139 1.39 5.20 -14.48
N GLY A 140 0.57 5.86 -13.67
CA GLY A 140 -0.05 7.11 -14.09
C GLY A 140 1.06 8.13 -14.30
N LEU A 141 1.41 8.38 -15.57
CA LEU A 141 2.10 9.54 -16.11
C LEU A 141 2.89 10.36 -15.05
N HIS A 142 3.97 9.79 -14.48
CA HIS A 142 5.10 10.48 -13.82
C HIS A 142 6.14 9.56 -13.15
N SER A 143 5.97 8.23 -13.12
CA SER A 143 7.04 7.34 -12.66
C SER A 143 6.82 5.91 -13.15
N GLY A 144 7.73 5.41 -13.99
CA GLY A 144 7.74 4.03 -14.49
C GLY A 144 7.80 3.01 -13.35
N SER A 145 7.31 1.79 -13.61
CA SER A 145 7.41 0.58 -12.77
C SER A 145 7.79 0.85 -11.30
N ALA A 146 6.89 1.42 -10.50
CA ALA A 146 7.32 2.14 -9.31
C ALA A 146 7.39 1.24 -8.06
N TYR A 147 8.37 0.34 -8.04
CA TYR A 147 8.88 -0.24 -6.80
C TYR A 147 10.11 0.56 -6.32
N HIS A 148 10.36 0.50 -5.02
CA HIS A 148 11.48 1.17 -4.35
C HIS A 148 12.26 0.14 -3.56
N ASN A 149 13.59 0.17 -3.70
CA ASN A 149 14.50 -0.56 -2.84
C ASN A 149 15.14 0.46 -1.89
N LEU A 150 14.70 0.43 -0.64
CA LEU A 150 15.09 1.41 0.37
C LEU A 150 16.20 0.84 1.26
N GLU A 151 17.18 1.67 1.60
CA GLU A 151 18.01 1.47 2.78
C GLU A 151 17.50 2.37 3.92
N ARG A 152 17.63 1.91 5.17
CA ARG A 152 17.04 2.57 6.34
C ARG A 152 17.51 4.01 6.55
N ASP A 153 18.74 4.30 6.16
CA ASP A 153 19.45 5.57 6.29
C ASP A 153 19.37 6.44 5.01
N ASP A 154 18.78 5.92 3.93
CA ASP A 154 18.56 6.67 2.71
C ASP A 154 17.25 7.47 2.79
N HIS A 155 17.35 8.64 3.42
CA HIS A 155 16.21 9.53 3.63
C HIS A 155 15.59 10.04 2.32
N GLU A 156 16.39 10.25 1.27
CA GLU A 156 15.91 10.71 -0.03
C GLU A 156 15.06 9.62 -0.72
N ALA A 157 15.53 8.37 -0.72
CA ALA A 157 14.77 7.25 -1.25
C ALA A 157 13.50 6.99 -0.43
N ILE A 158 13.57 7.12 0.90
CA ILE A 158 12.40 6.99 1.78
C ILE A 158 11.36 8.07 1.45
N ASP A 159 11.78 9.32 1.26
CA ASP A 159 10.88 10.42 0.89
C ASP A 159 10.27 10.22 -0.50
N ALA A 160 11.04 9.75 -1.48
CA ALA A 160 10.54 9.42 -2.80
C ALA A 160 9.47 8.30 -2.73
N ALA A 161 9.73 7.26 -1.93
CA ALA A 161 8.78 6.17 -1.72
C ALA A 161 7.53 6.63 -0.97
N SER A 162 7.66 7.40 0.12
CA SER A 162 6.52 7.92 0.89
C SER A 162 5.67 8.86 0.04
N TYR A 163 6.30 9.73 -0.74
CA TYR A 163 5.62 10.62 -1.69
C TYR A 163 4.82 9.80 -2.70
N HIS A 164 5.45 8.77 -3.29
CA HIS A 164 4.81 7.90 -4.27
C HIS A 164 3.61 7.15 -3.69
N ILE A 165 3.77 6.44 -2.55
CA ILE A 165 2.70 5.63 -1.97
C ILE A 165 1.60 6.47 -1.30
N SER A 166 1.89 7.72 -0.91
CA SER A 166 0.88 8.64 -0.36
C SER A 166 -0.24 8.96 -1.37
N TYR A 167 -0.01 8.73 -2.67
CA TYR A 167 -1.03 8.85 -3.71
C TYR A 167 -2.29 8.03 -3.38
N LEU A 168 -2.13 6.84 -2.76
CA LEU A 168 -3.24 5.99 -2.33
C LEU A 168 -4.21 6.72 -1.39
N ALA A 169 -3.79 7.79 -0.70
CA ALA A 169 -4.62 8.55 0.22
C ALA A 169 -5.44 9.67 -0.45
N LYS A 170 -5.28 9.94 -1.76
CA LYS A 170 -6.06 11.00 -2.45
C LYS A 170 -7.57 10.77 -2.31
N PRO A 171 -8.40 11.78 -1.98
CA PRO A 171 -9.83 11.56 -1.73
C PRO A 171 -10.66 11.16 -2.96
N ARG A 172 -10.18 11.50 -4.17
CA ARG A 172 -10.90 11.25 -5.43
C ARG A 172 -11.25 9.77 -5.57
N GLY A 173 -12.46 9.48 -6.05
CA GLY A 173 -12.93 8.10 -6.27
C GLY A 173 -13.22 7.29 -5.00
N LYS A 174 -12.95 7.81 -3.79
CA LYS A 174 -13.14 7.07 -2.53
C LYS A 174 -14.47 7.37 -1.84
N GLY A 175 -14.99 6.38 -1.13
CA GLY A 175 -16.22 6.51 -0.31
C GLY A 175 -17.52 6.12 -1.01
N TYR A 176 -17.47 5.80 -2.32
CA TYR A 176 -18.58 5.20 -3.05
C TYR A 176 -18.69 3.72 -2.71
N ARG A 177 -19.36 3.40 -1.61
CA ARG A 177 -19.53 2.03 -1.10
C ARG A 177 -20.72 1.91 -0.14
N PRO A 178 -21.22 0.69 0.11
CA PRO A 178 -22.14 0.42 1.21
C PRO A 178 -21.55 0.78 2.58
N LYS A 179 -22.40 1.16 3.55
CA LYS A 179 -22.01 1.67 4.89
C LYS A 179 -21.09 0.73 5.70
N GLN A 180 -21.16 -0.57 5.50
CA GLN A 180 -20.36 -1.56 6.24
C GLN A 180 -19.04 -1.95 5.55
N THR A 181 -18.86 -1.57 4.29
CA THR A 181 -17.65 -1.89 3.52
C THR A 181 -16.50 -0.99 3.95
N LYS A 182 -15.23 -1.42 3.89
CA LYS A 182 -14.11 -0.53 4.28
C LYS A 182 -13.55 0.18 3.04
N ASP A 183 -13.19 1.45 3.20
CA ASP A 183 -12.51 2.23 2.15
C ASP A 183 -11.03 1.84 2.00
N PHE A 184 -10.43 1.26 3.04
CA PHE A 184 -9.02 0.88 3.07
C PHE A 184 -8.76 -0.22 4.09
N GLY A 185 -7.62 -0.87 3.97
CA GLY A 185 -7.12 -1.87 4.91
C GLY A 185 -5.60 -1.98 4.85
N SER A 186 -5.01 -2.63 5.85
CA SER A 186 -3.58 -2.91 5.89
C SER A 186 -3.30 -4.20 6.65
N SER A 187 -2.06 -4.69 6.58
CA SER A 187 -1.57 -5.84 7.37
C SER A 187 -1.60 -5.59 8.88
N ARG A 188 -1.59 -4.32 9.28
CA ARG A 188 -1.50 -3.87 10.67
C ARG A 188 -0.31 -4.49 11.37
N LEU A 189 0.86 -4.45 10.72
CA LEU A 189 2.09 -4.91 11.36
C LEU A 189 2.25 -4.15 12.68
N ARG A 190 2.25 -4.90 13.78
CA ARG A 190 2.48 -4.39 15.13
C ARG A 190 3.86 -4.84 15.56
N ASN A 191 4.62 -3.94 16.16
CA ASN A 191 5.77 -4.27 17.00
C ASN A 191 5.34 -5.38 17.97
N SER A 192 5.80 -6.62 17.76
CA SER A 192 5.36 -7.78 18.55
C SER A 192 6.00 -7.81 19.94
N LYS A 193 6.78 -6.80 20.32
CA LYS A 193 7.39 -6.73 21.64
C LYS A 193 7.31 -5.30 22.15
N HIS A 194 6.84 -5.19 23.40
CA HIS A 194 7.24 -4.14 24.32
C HIS A 194 8.73 -3.84 24.12
N SER A 195 9.03 -2.69 23.54
CA SER A 195 10.32 -2.04 23.68
C SER A 195 10.02 -0.56 23.78
N LYS A 196 10.00 -0.06 25.02
CA LYS A 196 9.89 1.35 25.29
C LYS A 196 11.04 2.16 24.66
N HIS A 197 12.09 1.54 24.12
CA HIS A 197 13.29 2.22 23.62
C HIS A 197 13.91 1.58 22.36
N ARG A 198 13.12 1.15 21.38
CA ARG A 198 13.64 1.04 20.00
C ARG A 198 13.28 2.32 19.25
N ARG A 199 14.13 3.33 19.39
CA ARG A 199 14.19 4.40 18.38
C ARG A 199 14.67 3.75 17.10
N CYS A 200 13.78 3.67 16.14
CA CYS A 200 14.13 4.10 14.80
C CYS A 200 14.13 5.65 14.82
#